data_AF-Q24RP0-F1
#
_entry.id   AF-Q24RP0-F1
#
_cell.length_a   1.000
_cell.length_b   1.000
_cell.length_c   1.000
_cell.angle_alpha   90.00
_cell.angle_beta   90.00
_cell.angle_gamma   90.00
#
_symmetry.space_group_name_H-M   'P 1'
#
loop_
_entity.id
_entity.type
_entity.pdbx_description
1 polymer ?
#
loop_
_entity_poly.entity_id
_entity_poly.type
_entity_poly.pdbx_seq_one_letter_code
_entity_poly.pdbx_strand_id
1 'polypeptide(L)'
;MEHRQDMVKSWADPSALGNICIGLLLLAQWGFFTGITGPATGIVLLPWLLTAIPVIFVIVFIQFRLGDFVGGTVNGLLGIVLMGQGAVKGIIALLFILYGKDMPPTYGADAGLTDALPLLCAFVVLLAAGFLSGLGQSKIQAICVWVAAVGFLLMALASLGINPVLGLVGGCCMLVIGLWLFYAGIALLLNGAAGKSLLPLGKPFGKK
;
A
#
# COMPACT_ATOMS: atom_id res chain seq x y z
N MET A 1 27.64 -35.58 21.04
CA MET A 1 27.89 -34.69 19.90
C MET A 1 26.58 -33.97 19.62
N GLU A 2 26.12 -33.19 20.60
CA GLU A 2 26.40 -31.76 20.73
C GLU A 2 25.59 -30.96 19.70
N HIS A 3 24.47 -30.45 20.21
CA HIS A 3 23.64 -29.43 19.60
C HIS A 3 24.51 -28.25 19.11
N ARG A 4 24.65 -28.13 17.78
CA ARG A 4 24.71 -26.82 17.13
C ARG A 4 23.52 -26.72 16.20
N GLN A 5 22.37 -26.42 16.77
CA GLN A 5 21.43 -25.54 16.07
C GLN A 5 22.15 -24.21 16.01
N ASP A 6 22.87 -23.96 14.92
CA ASP A 6 23.32 -22.63 14.60
C ASP A 6 22.09 -21.72 14.72
N MET A 7 22.13 -20.81 15.70
CA MET A 7 21.17 -19.73 15.82
C MET A 7 21.32 -18.88 14.55
N VAL A 8 20.67 -19.30 13.46
CA VAL A 8 20.39 -18.43 12.33
C VAL A 8 19.65 -17.27 12.97
N LYS A 9 20.31 -16.12 13.03
CA LYS A 9 19.78 -14.89 13.58
C LYS A 9 18.48 -14.61 12.81
N SER A 10 17.36 -15.04 13.38
CA SER A 10 16.06 -14.91 12.73
C SER A 10 15.81 -13.41 12.60
N TRP A 11 15.56 -12.96 11.37
CA TRP A 11 15.27 -11.55 11.13
C TRP A 11 14.06 -11.15 11.98
N ALA A 12 14.10 -9.95 12.57
CA ALA A 12 12.95 -9.43 13.27
C ALA A 12 11.76 -9.31 12.30
N ASP A 13 10.54 -9.60 12.78
CA ASP A 13 9.33 -9.49 11.97
C ASP A 13 9.14 -8.02 11.52
N PRO A 14 9.23 -7.72 10.22
CA PRO A 14 9.15 -6.36 9.72
C PRO A 14 7.70 -5.88 9.54
N SER A 15 6.71 -6.74 9.77
CA SER A 15 5.30 -6.50 9.42
C SER A 15 4.70 -5.32 10.16
N ALA A 16 5.09 -5.12 11.43
CA ALA A 16 4.63 -3.98 12.22
C ALA A 16 5.08 -2.64 11.59
N LEU A 17 6.36 -2.54 11.22
CA LEU A 17 6.91 -1.36 10.57
C LEU A 17 6.31 -1.16 9.17
N GLY A 18 6.13 -2.24 8.41
CA GLY A 18 5.51 -2.20 7.07
C GLY A 18 4.11 -1.62 7.10
N ASN A 19 3.28 -2.14 8.00
CA ASN A 19 1.90 -1.71 8.17
C ASN A 19 1.80 -0.25 8.63
N ILE A 20 2.69 0.19 9.55
CA ILE A 20 2.74 1.60 9.98
C ILE A 20 3.16 2.51 8.83
N CYS A 21 4.25 2.18 8.14
CA CYS A 21 4.76 3.00 7.04
C CYS A 21 3.72 3.14 5.92
N ILE A 22 3.11 2.05 5.48
CA ILE A 22 2.10 2.08 4.41
C ILE A 22 0.84 2.79 4.89
N GLY A 23 0.39 2.52 6.12
CA GLY A 23 -0.75 3.20 6.72
C GLY A 23 -0.56 4.73 6.75
N LEU A 24 0.59 5.20 7.26
CA LEU A 24 0.93 6.61 7.29
C LEU A 24 0.99 7.24 5.89
N LEU A 25 1.60 6.54 4.92
CA LEU A 25 1.69 7.04 3.56
C LEU A 25 0.33 7.14 2.88
N LEU A 26 -0.54 6.15 3.06
CA LEU A 26 -1.90 6.17 2.52
C LEU A 26 -2.72 7.32 3.11
N LEU A 27 -2.58 7.57 4.42
CA LEU A 27 -3.22 8.69 5.09
C LEU A 27 -2.68 10.04 4.62
N ALA A 28 -1.36 10.18 4.47
CA ALA A 28 -0.73 11.40 3.97
C ALA A 28 -1.16 11.72 2.52
N GLN A 29 -1.46 10.70 1.72
CA GLN A 29 -1.83 10.84 0.30
C GLN A 29 -3.34 10.88 0.06
N TRP A 30 -4.16 10.75 1.10
CA TRP A 30 -5.61 10.67 0.93
C TRP A 30 -6.21 11.89 0.20
N GLY A 31 -5.74 13.10 0.54
CA GLY A 31 -6.16 14.33 -0.14
C GLY A 31 -5.79 14.37 -1.63
N PHE A 32 -4.70 13.69 -2.00
CA PHE A 32 -4.28 13.51 -3.38
C PHE A 32 -5.14 12.47 -4.11
N PHE A 33 -5.40 11.30 -3.50
CA PHE A 33 -6.25 10.27 -4.10
C PHE A 33 -7.70 10.69 -4.30
N THR A 34 -8.22 11.56 -3.43
CA THR A 34 -9.59 12.07 -3.51
C THR A 34 -9.74 13.28 -4.44
N GLY A 35 -8.63 13.84 -4.94
CA GLY A 35 -8.64 15.05 -5.77
C GLY A 35 -9.03 16.32 -5.01
N ILE A 36 -9.12 16.27 -3.68
CA ILE A 36 -9.43 17.44 -2.83
C ILE A 36 -8.26 18.44 -2.86
N THR A 37 -7.04 17.93 -3.01
CA THR A 37 -5.84 18.76 -3.12
C THR A 37 -5.40 18.94 -4.57
N GLY A 38 -4.82 20.09 -4.89
CA GLY A 38 -4.36 20.39 -6.26
C GLY A 38 -3.17 19.55 -6.74
N PRO A 39 -2.81 19.65 -8.03
CA PRO A 39 -1.71 18.88 -8.64
C PRO A 39 -0.35 19.05 -7.96
N ALA A 40 -0.10 20.21 -7.35
CA ALA A 40 1.14 20.51 -6.61
C ALA A 40 1.36 19.58 -5.41
N THR A 41 0.31 18.95 -4.88
CA THR A 41 0.43 17.99 -3.77
C THR A 41 1.33 16.82 -4.11
N GLY A 42 1.36 16.36 -5.37
CA GLY A 42 2.27 15.30 -5.79
C GLY A 42 3.75 15.64 -5.55
N ILE A 43 4.11 16.93 -5.64
CA ILE A 43 5.46 17.43 -5.37
C ILE A 43 5.71 17.50 -3.85
N VAL A 44 4.74 17.99 -3.09
CA VAL A 44 4.83 18.09 -1.62
C VAL A 44 4.93 16.71 -0.96
N LEU A 45 4.38 15.68 -1.59
CA LEU A 45 4.46 14.29 -1.13
C LEU A 45 5.82 13.64 -1.41
N LEU A 46 6.66 14.20 -2.29
CA LEU A 46 7.94 13.57 -2.67
C LEU A 46 8.84 13.24 -1.48
N PRO A 47 9.06 14.11 -0.48
CA PRO A 47 9.90 13.78 0.66
C PRO A 47 9.38 12.56 1.43
N TRP A 48 8.06 12.46 1.62
CA TRP A 48 7.42 11.31 2.30
C TRP A 48 7.59 10.03 1.51
N LEU A 49 7.36 10.09 0.21
CA LEU A 49 7.48 8.95 -0.69
C LEU A 49 8.91 8.45 -0.81
N LEU A 50 9.88 9.35 -1.04
CA LEU A 50 11.29 9.01 -1.23
C LEU A 50 11.96 8.49 0.03
N THR A 51 11.49 8.91 1.20
CA THR A 51 11.98 8.38 2.49
C THR A 51 11.38 7.01 2.81
N ALA A 52 10.12 6.78 2.47
CA ALA A 52 9.44 5.55 2.84
C ALA A 52 9.64 4.39 1.84
N ILE A 53 9.81 4.66 0.55
CA ILE A 53 10.01 3.61 -0.48
C ILE A 53 11.22 2.71 -0.16
N PRO A 54 12.42 3.22 0.18
CA PRO A 54 13.56 2.38 0.54
C PRO A 54 13.28 1.49 1.74
N VAL A 55 12.58 2.02 2.74
CA VAL A 55 12.21 1.29 3.96
C VAL A 55 11.23 0.16 3.62
N ILE A 56 10.21 0.44 2.81
CA ILE A 56 9.25 -0.57 2.33
C ILE A 56 9.95 -1.65 1.51
N PHE A 57 10.91 -1.28 0.67
CA PHE A 57 11.68 -2.26 -0.12
C PHE A 57 12.42 -3.27 0.77
N VAL A 58 13.09 -2.77 1.82
CA VAL A 58 13.75 -3.62 2.82
C VAL A 58 12.74 -4.50 3.55
N ILE A 59 11.59 -3.97 3.93
CA ILE A 59 10.52 -4.72 4.61
C ILE A 59 10.00 -5.86 3.74
N VAL A 60 9.66 -5.58 2.48
CA VAL A 60 9.15 -6.57 1.53
C VAL A 60 10.19 -7.67 1.29
N PHE A 61 11.47 -7.29 1.16
CA PHE A 61 12.56 -8.25 1.04
C PHE A 61 12.62 -9.19 2.26
N ILE A 62 12.56 -8.63 3.47
CA ILE A 62 12.58 -9.45 4.70
C ILE A 62 11.34 -10.34 4.78
N GLN A 63 10.15 -9.84 4.44
CA GLN A 63 8.90 -10.64 4.46
C GLN A 63 8.99 -11.85 3.53
N PHE A 64 9.50 -11.68 2.31
CA PHE A 64 9.73 -12.81 1.41
C PHE A 64 10.78 -13.80 1.94
N ARG A 65 11.83 -13.30 2.61
CA ARG A 65 12.85 -14.17 3.24
C ARG A 65 12.30 -14.95 4.44
N LEU A 66 11.29 -14.43 5.12
CA LEU A 66 10.58 -15.09 6.23
C LEU A 66 9.42 -15.98 5.76
N GLY A 67 9.13 -16.04 4.45
CA GLY A 67 8.04 -16.83 3.89
C GLY A 67 6.65 -16.20 4.01
N ASP A 68 6.56 -14.93 4.45
CA ASP A 68 5.31 -14.17 4.47
C ASP A 68 5.01 -13.60 3.07
N PHE A 69 4.56 -14.48 2.16
CA PHE A 69 4.22 -14.11 0.79
C PHE A 69 3.03 -13.15 0.72
N VAL A 70 2.07 -13.25 1.65
CA VAL A 70 0.87 -12.40 1.66
C VAL A 70 1.26 -10.99 2.09
N GLY A 71 1.97 -10.83 3.20
CA GLY A 71 2.46 -9.53 3.66
C GLY A 71 3.40 -8.89 2.64
N GLY A 72 4.35 -9.66 2.11
CA GLY A 72 5.29 -9.17 1.09
C GLY A 72 4.59 -8.68 -0.18
N THR A 73 3.56 -9.39 -0.64
CA THR A 73 2.78 -8.99 -1.82
C THR A 73 1.94 -7.75 -1.55
N VAL A 74 1.20 -7.70 -0.43
CA VAL A 74 0.36 -6.55 -0.07
C VAL A 74 1.22 -5.30 0.12
N ASN A 75 2.34 -5.42 0.84
CA ASN A 75 3.23 -4.30 1.10
C ASN A 75 4.01 -3.86 -0.14
N GLY A 76 4.41 -4.80 -1.00
CA GLY A 76 5.05 -4.49 -2.27
C GLY A 76 4.10 -3.74 -3.23
N LEU A 77 2.85 -4.19 -3.31
CA LEU A 77 1.87 -3.60 -4.21
C LEU A 77 1.37 -2.23 -3.71
N LEU A 78 0.98 -2.13 -2.43
CA LEU A 78 0.52 -0.88 -1.84
C LEU A 78 1.66 0.12 -1.65
N GLY A 79 2.87 -0.35 -1.35
CA GLY A 79 4.01 0.50 -1.08
C GLY A 79 4.82 0.82 -2.33
N ILE A 80 5.45 -0.18 -2.95
CA ILE A 80 6.39 0.05 -4.06
C ILE A 80 5.63 0.43 -5.33
N VAL A 81 4.59 -0.32 -5.71
CA VAL A 81 3.90 -0.09 -6.98
C VAL A 81 3.05 1.18 -6.92
N LEU A 82 2.11 1.27 -5.96
CA LEU A 82 1.20 2.41 -5.87
C LEU A 82 1.93 3.71 -5.47
N MET A 83 2.87 3.67 -4.52
CA MET A 83 3.54 4.91 -4.06
C MET A 83 4.74 5.27 -4.92
N GLY A 84 5.43 4.28 -5.49
CA GLY A 84 6.53 4.50 -6.44
C GLY A 84 6.06 5.25 -7.69
N GLN A 85 4.89 4.90 -8.25
CA GLN A 85 4.34 5.67 -9.38
C GLN A 85 4.02 7.12 -8.99
N GLY A 86 3.48 7.35 -7.79
CA GLY A 86 3.17 8.69 -7.30
C GLY A 86 4.44 9.54 -7.15
N ALA A 87 5.52 8.92 -6.65
CA ALA A 87 6.82 9.56 -6.52
C ALA A 87 7.39 9.95 -7.88
N VAL A 88 7.36 9.03 -8.85
CA VAL A 88 7.86 9.29 -10.21
C VAL A 88 7.04 10.41 -10.87
N LYS A 89 5.71 10.38 -10.76
CA LYS A 89 4.85 11.45 -11.31
C LYS A 89 5.11 12.80 -10.66
N GLY A 90 5.34 12.84 -9.35
CA GLY A 90 5.73 14.05 -8.64
C GLY A 90 7.07 14.62 -9.14
N ILE A 91 8.06 13.77 -9.40
CA ILE A 91 9.35 14.19 -9.98
C ILE A 91 9.17 14.75 -11.38
N ILE A 92 8.39 14.08 -12.23
CA ILE A 92 8.11 14.55 -13.60
C ILE A 92 7.43 15.93 -13.53
N ALA A 93 6.42 16.10 -12.68
CA ALA A 93 5.75 17.39 -12.48
C ALA A 93 6.72 18.50 -12.02
N LEU A 94 7.63 18.18 -11.08
CA LEU A 94 8.64 19.12 -10.63
C LEU A 94 9.59 19.55 -11.76
N LEU A 95 10.01 18.63 -12.63
CA LEU A 95 10.88 18.95 -13.76
C LEU A 95 10.20 19.92 -14.74
N PHE A 96 8.93 19.70 -15.09
CA PHE A 96 8.19 20.61 -15.97
C PHE A 96 8.08 22.03 -15.39
N ILE A 97 7.81 22.14 -14.08
CA ILE A 97 7.79 23.43 -13.37
C ILE A 97 9.17 24.10 -13.40
N LEU A 98 10.25 23.36 -13.13
CA LEU A 98 11.62 23.90 -13.12
C LEU A 98 12.07 24.38 -14.51
N TYR A 99 11.65 23.70 -15.58
CA TYR A 99 11.98 24.09 -16.95
C TYR A 99 10.99 25.10 -17.57
N GLY A 100 9.96 25.53 -16.83
CA GLY A 100 8.95 26.46 -17.33
C GLY A 100 8.20 25.94 -18.57
N LYS A 101 8.05 24.61 -18.67
CA LYS A 101 7.36 23.95 -19.80
C LYS A 101 6.04 23.37 -19.32
N ASP A 102 5.01 23.49 -20.15
CA ASP A 102 3.77 22.78 -19.93
C ASP A 102 3.91 21.30 -20.28
N MET A 103 3.18 20.43 -19.57
CA MET A 103 3.08 19.03 -19.95
C MET A 103 2.39 18.92 -21.33
N PRO A 104 2.96 18.14 -22.27
CA PRO A 104 2.33 17.89 -23.56
C PRO A 104 0.91 17.33 -23.38
N PRO A 105 -0.11 17.79 -24.13
CA PRO A 105 -1.47 17.30 -24.01
C PRO A 105 -1.61 15.78 -24.24
N THR A 106 -0.75 15.23 -25.09
CA THR A 106 -0.67 13.78 -25.36
C THR A 106 -0.27 12.97 -24.13
N TYR A 107 0.53 13.54 -23.24
CA TYR A 107 0.95 12.87 -22.01
C TYR A 107 -0.24 12.52 -21.11
N GLY A 108 -1.23 13.41 -20.99
CA GLY A 108 -2.43 13.16 -20.19
C GLY A 108 -3.33 12.09 -20.78
N ALA A 109 -3.48 12.06 -22.12
CA ALA A 109 -4.28 11.06 -22.81
C ALA A 109 -3.65 9.66 -22.77
N ASP A 110 -2.33 9.58 -22.97
CA ASP A 110 -1.58 8.32 -22.96
C ASP A 110 -1.36 7.77 -21.54
N ALA A 111 -1.35 8.64 -20.53
CA ALA A 111 -1.25 8.25 -19.12
C ALA A 111 -2.48 7.47 -18.64
N GLY A 112 -3.69 7.80 -19.11
CA GLY A 112 -4.92 7.18 -18.61
C GLY A 112 -4.96 5.66 -18.77
N LEU A 113 -4.63 5.15 -19.97
CA LEU A 113 -4.57 3.72 -20.24
C LEU A 113 -3.38 3.05 -19.53
N THR A 114 -2.23 3.73 -19.53
CA THR A 114 -0.99 3.24 -18.93
C THR A 114 -1.11 3.11 -17.41
N ASP A 115 -1.90 3.98 -16.77
CA ASP A 115 -2.17 3.95 -15.34
C ASP A 115 -3.27 2.95 -14.97
N ALA A 116 -4.29 2.78 -15.82
CA ALA A 116 -5.40 1.88 -15.56
C ALA A 116 -4.97 0.41 -15.50
N LEU A 117 -4.09 -0.03 -16.40
CA LEU A 117 -3.70 -1.45 -16.50
C LEU A 117 -3.01 -1.98 -15.24
N PRO A 118 -1.97 -1.32 -14.68
CA PRO A 118 -1.38 -1.71 -13.40
C PRO A 118 -2.39 -1.72 -12.25
N LEU A 119 -3.33 -0.77 -12.22
CA LEU A 119 -4.38 -0.73 -11.19
C LEU A 119 -5.34 -1.93 -11.31
N LEU A 120 -5.67 -2.36 -12.52
CA LEU A 120 -6.47 -3.58 -12.75
C LEU A 120 -5.70 -4.86 -12.36
N CYS A 121 -4.41 -4.95 -12.68
CA CYS A 121 -3.57 -6.06 -12.23
C CYS A 121 -3.49 -6.10 -10.70
N ALA A 122 -3.31 -4.93 -10.07
CA ALA A 122 -3.31 -4.78 -8.62
C ALA A 122 -4.63 -5.24 -7.98
N PHE A 123 -5.77 -4.91 -8.59
CA PHE A 123 -7.08 -5.42 -8.16
C PHE A 123 -7.12 -6.95 -8.11
N VAL A 124 -6.71 -7.64 -9.18
CA VAL A 124 -6.71 -9.11 -9.23
C VAL A 124 -5.79 -9.71 -8.17
N VAL A 125 -4.60 -9.15 -7.99
CA VAL A 125 -3.64 -9.60 -6.98
C VAL A 125 -4.20 -9.41 -5.56
N LEU A 126 -4.84 -8.28 -5.27
CA LEU A 126 -5.42 -8.01 -3.96
C LEU A 126 -6.62 -8.89 -3.64
N LEU A 127 -7.40 -9.34 -4.64
CA LEU A 127 -8.46 -10.33 -4.41
C LEU A 127 -7.88 -11.64 -3.87
N ALA A 128 -6.82 -12.15 -4.52
CA ALA A 128 -6.12 -13.36 -4.10
C ALA A 128 -5.45 -13.16 -2.73
N ALA A 129 -4.75 -12.04 -2.52
CA ALA A 129 -4.12 -11.72 -1.25
C ALA A 129 -5.12 -11.60 -0.09
N GLY A 130 -6.29 -10.99 -0.33
CA GLY A 130 -7.36 -10.88 0.64
C GLY A 130 -7.95 -12.24 1.03
N PHE A 131 -8.14 -13.13 0.04
CA PHE A 131 -8.58 -14.50 0.29
C PHE A 131 -7.58 -15.28 1.15
N LEU A 132 -6.28 -15.22 0.81
CA LEU A 132 -5.22 -15.87 1.57
C LEU A 132 -5.07 -15.30 2.98
N SER A 133 -5.15 -13.98 3.12
CA SER A 133 -5.13 -13.30 4.43
C SER A 133 -6.31 -13.72 5.31
N GLY A 134 -7.49 -13.92 4.73
CA GLY A 134 -8.67 -14.38 5.47
C GLY A 134 -8.55 -15.81 5.98
N LEU A 135 -7.91 -16.70 5.21
CA LEU A 135 -7.68 -18.09 5.62
C LEU A 135 -6.60 -18.19 6.71
N GLY A 136 -5.53 -17.41 6.60
CA GLY A 136 -4.35 -17.57 7.45
C GLY A 136 -4.24 -16.61 8.64
N GLN A 137 -4.74 -15.38 8.50
CA GLN A 137 -4.44 -14.27 9.43
C GLN A 137 -5.71 -13.75 10.11
N SER A 138 -6.54 -12.99 9.38
CA SER A 138 -7.70 -12.31 9.97
C SER A 138 -8.78 -12.01 8.93
N LYS A 139 -10.03 -12.25 9.31
CA LYS A 139 -11.22 -11.84 8.54
C LYS A 139 -11.26 -10.33 8.32
N ILE A 140 -10.87 -9.53 9.31
CA ILE A 140 -10.93 -8.08 9.22
C ILE A 140 -9.92 -7.59 8.19
N GLN A 141 -8.71 -8.15 8.23
CA GLN A 141 -7.67 -7.85 7.24
C GLN A 141 -8.12 -8.24 5.83
N ALA A 142 -8.73 -9.41 5.64
CA ALA A 142 -9.29 -9.82 4.35
C ALA A 142 -10.31 -8.81 3.81
N ILE A 143 -11.25 -8.38 4.66
CA ILE A 143 -12.25 -7.38 4.29
C ILE A 143 -11.56 -6.06 3.89
N CYS A 144 -10.62 -5.56 4.69
CA CYS A 144 -9.90 -4.34 4.39
C CYS A 144 -9.11 -4.44 3.07
N VAL A 145 -8.47 -5.58 2.80
CA VAL A 145 -7.74 -5.82 1.54
C VAL A 145 -8.70 -5.88 0.35
N TRP A 146 -9.89 -6.47 0.49
CA TRP A 146 -10.91 -6.45 -0.56
C TRP A 146 -11.50 -5.05 -0.78
N VAL A 147 -11.69 -4.27 0.28
CA VAL A 147 -12.06 -2.85 0.14
C VAL A 147 -10.97 -2.10 -0.64
N ALA A 148 -9.70 -2.35 -0.36
CA ALA A 148 -8.61 -1.80 -1.15
C ALA A 148 -8.69 -2.27 -2.61
N ALA A 149 -8.93 -3.56 -2.87
CA ALA A 149 -9.07 -4.09 -4.23
C ALA A 149 -10.17 -3.33 -5.01
N VAL A 150 -11.34 -3.13 -4.40
CA VAL A 150 -12.40 -2.30 -5.00
C VAL A 150 -11.90 -0.87 -5.26
N GLY A 151 -11.14 -0.28 -4.35
CA GLY A 151 -10.51 1.02 -4.56
C GLY A 151 -9.62 1.08 -5.79
N PHE A 152 -8.76 0.08 -6.00
CA PHE A 152 -7.91 -0.03 -7.19
C PHE A 152 -8.74 -0.15 -8.48
N LEU A 153 -9.80 -0.96 -8.46
CA LEU A 153 -10.72 -1.07 -9.61
C LEU A 153 -11.36 0.28 -9.94
N LEU A 154 -11.88 0.99 -8.94
CA LEU A 154 -12.53 2.28 -9.14
C LEU A 154 -11.57 3.36 -9.64
N MET A 155 -10.34 3.39 -9.13
CA MET A 155 -9.28 4.28 -9.63
C MET A 155 -8.87 3.93 -11.07
N ALA A 156 -8.87 2.64 -11.44
CA ALA A 156 -8.62 2.23 -12.82
C ALA A 156 -9.73 2.71 -13.77
N LEU A 157 -10.99 2.54 -13.39
CA LEU A 157 -12.14 3.01 -14.18
C LEU A 157 -12.14 4.54 -14.33
N ALA A 158 -11.73 5.26 -13.27
CA ALA A 158 -11.53 6.71 -13.34
C ALA A 158 -10.39 7.10 -14.31
N SER A 159 -9.29 6.36 -14.30
CA SER A 159 -8.14 6.57 -15.21
C SER A 159 -8.48 6.28 -16.67
N LEU A 160 -9.43 5.38 -16.94
CA LEU A 160 -10.00 5.14 -18.27
C LEU A 160 -11.00 6.22 -18.73
N GLY A 161 -11.28 7.23 -17.90
CA GLY A 161 -12.18 8.33 -18.24
C GLY A 161 -13.67 8.00 -18.12
N ILE A 162 -14.04 6.90 -17.46
CA ILE A 162 -15.46 6.50 -17.32
C ILE A 162 -16.24 7.51 -16.48
N ASN A 163 -15.75 7.80 -15.27
CA ASN A 163 -16.33 8.83 -14.41
C ASN A 163 -15.31 9.28 -13.34
N PRO A 164 -15.01 10.60 -13.23
CA PRO A 164 -14.07 11.12 -12.23
C PRO A 164 -14.47 10.83 -10.77
N VAL A 165 -15.76 10.71 -10.47
CA VAL A 165 -16.26 10.42 -9.11
C VAL A 165 -15.79 9.05 -8.62
N LEU A 166 -15.54 8.10 -9.52
CA LEU A 166 -15.00 6.78 -9.16
C LEU A 166 -13.60 6.91 -8.55
N GLY A 167 -12.80 7.89 -8.98
CA GLY A 167 -11.49 8.17 -8.40
C GLY A 167 -11.60 8.59 -6.93
N LEU A 168 -12.56 9.47 -6.62
CA LEU A 168 -12.83 9.91 -5.24
C LEU A 168 -13.25 8.73 -4.36
N VAL A 169 -14.19 7.91 -4.82
CA VAL A 169 -14.64 6.73 -4.07
C VAL A 169 -13.49 5.73 -3.89
N GLY A 170 -12.66 5.53 -4.92
CA GLY A 170 -11.47 4.70 -4.85
C GLY A 170 -10.45 5.19 -3.82
N GLY A 171 -10.22 6.51 -3.75
CA GLY A 171 -9.40 7.15 -2.72
C GLY A 171 -9.95 6.97 -1.30
N CYS A 172 -11.27 6.97 -1.12
CA CYS A 172 -11.89 6.65 0.17
C CYS A 172 -11.66 5.18 0.58
N CYS A 173 -11.71 4.24 -0.38
CA CYS A 173 -11.35 2.85 -0.12
C CYS A 173 -9.89 2.70 0.33
N MET A 174 -8.96 3.47 -0.26
CA MET A 174 -7.55 3.51 0.16
C MET A 174 -7.38 4.00 1.60
N LEU A 175 -8.22 4.93 2.06
CA LEU A 175 -8.19 5.40 3.44
C LEU A 175 -8.60 4.30 4.43
N VAL A 176 -9.60 3.47 4.09
CA VAL A 176 -10.03 2.37 4.96
C VAL A 176 -8.89 1.37 5.22
N ILE A 177 -8.20 0.95 4.16
CA ILE A 177 -7.04 0.06 4.32
C ILE A 177 -5.86 0.77 4.99
N GLY A 178 -5.65 2.06 4.72
CA GLY A 178 -4.63 2.87 5.40
C GLY A 178 -4.82 2.93 6.92
N LEU A 179 -6.05 3.19 7.38
CA LEU A 179 -6.41 3.17 8.79
C LEU A 179 -6.23 1.77 9.41
N TRP A 180 -6.66 0.73 8.70
CA TRP A 180 -6.49 -0.64 9.17
C TRP A 180 -5.02 -1.03 9.31
N LEU A 181 -4.18 -0.73 8.31
CA LEU A 181 -2.76 -1.02 8.35
C LEU A 181 -2.08 -0.23 9.48
N PHE A 182 -2.44 1.03 9.66
CA PHE A 182 -1.91 1.82 10.77
C PHE A 182 -2.28 1.22 12.14
N TYR A 183 -3.55 0.86 12.34
CA TYR A 183 -4.01 0.15 13.54
C TYR A 183 -3.30 -1.19 13.73
N ALA A 184 -3.25 -2.02 12.69
CA ALA A 184 -2.64 -3.35 12.73
C ALA A 184 -1.14 -3.27 13.05
N GLY A 185 -0.45 -2.27 12.50
CA GLY A 185 0.95 -2.01 12.79
C GLY A 185 1.20 -1.63 14.25
N ILE A 186 0.38 -0.73 14.82
CA ILE A 186 0.44 -0.39 16.25
C ILE A 186 0.13 -1.61 17.12
N ALA A 187 -0.90 -2.39 16.77
CA ALA A 187 -1.27 -3.59 17.49
C ALA A 187 -0.16 -4.64 17.46
N LEU A 188 0.52 -4.84 16.32
CA LEU A 188 1.68 -5.73 16.23
C LEU A 188 2.84 -5.26 17.11
N LEU A 189 3.14 -3.95 17.12
CA LEU A 189 4.18 -3.38 18.00
C LEU A 189 3.85 -3.60 19.48
N LEU A 190 2.64 -3.26 19.90
CA LEU A 190 2.23 -3.36 21.31
C LEU A 190 2.11 -4.81 21.77
N ASN A 191 1.54 -5.68 20.95
CA ASN A 191 1.42 -7.11 21.28
C ASN A 191 2.79 -7.79 21.32
N GLY A 192 3.69 -7.43 20.40
CA GLY A 192 5.06 -7.90 20.38
C GLY A 192 5.87 -7.45 21.60
N ALA A 193 5.76 -6.16 21.98
CA ALA A 193 6.46 -5.62 23.14
C ALA A 193 5.92 -6.14 24.47
N ALA A 194 4.59 -6.32 24.58
CA ALA A 194 3.95 -6.78 25.81
C ALA A 194 3.95 -8.32 25.97
N GLY A 195 4.32 -9.08 24.93
CA GLY A 195 4.28 -10.54 24.92
C GLY A 195 2.88 -11.14 25.08
N LYS A 196 1.83 -10.33 24.95
CA LYS A 196 0.42 -10.72 25.09
C LYS A 196 -0.46 -9.93 24.14
N SER A 197 -1.62 -10.48 23.79
CA SER A 197 -2.59 -9.81 22.93
C SER A 197 -3.30 -8.68 23.69
N LEU A 198 -2.77 -7.46 23.60
CA LEU A 198 -3.40 -6.23 24.11
C LEU A 198 -4.46 -5.71 23.14
N LEU A 199 -4.13 -5.64 21.85
CA LEU A 199 -5.03 -5.16 20.81
C LEU A 199 -5.44 -6.31 19.88
N PRO A 200 -6.75 -6.53 19.66
CA PRO A 200 -7.23 -7.62 18.82
C PRO A 200 -7.00 -7.32 17.33
N LEU A 201 -6.38 -8.27 16.63
CA LEU A 201 -6.18 -8.24 15.17
C LEU A 201 -7.27 -9.00 14.40
N GLY A 202 -8.19 -9.66 15.11
CA GLY A 202 -9.23 -10.52 14.55
C GLY A 202 -8.81 -11.99 14.46
N LYS A 203 -9.77 -12.84 14.07
CA LYS A 203 -9.57 -14.29 13.87
C LYS A 203 -9.67 -14.63 12.37
N PRO A 204 -9.01 -15.69 11.89
CA PRO A 204 -9.15 -16.18 10.52
C PRO A 204 -10.53 -16.82 10.26
N PHE A 205 -10.86 -17.06 8.98
CA PHE A 205 -12.05 -17.82 8.59
C PHE A 205 -12.07 -19.21 9.24
N GLY A 206 -13.24 -19.67 9.68
CA GLY A 206 -13.42 -21.01 10.25
C GLY A 206 -13.06 -21.20 11.74
N LYS A 207 -12.37 -20.27 12.40
CA LYS A 207 -12.20 -20.32 13.87
C LYS A 207 -13.30 -19.52 14.56
N LYS A 208 -14.17 -20.21 15.33
CA LYS A 208 -15.15 -19.58 16.22
C LYS A 208 -14.43 -18.95 17.44
#